data_AF-A0AAP2DF33-F1
#
_entry.id   AF-A0AAP2DF33-F1
#
_cell.length_a   1.000
_cell.length_b   1.000
_cell.length_c   1.000
_cell.angle_alpha   90.00
_cell.angle_beta   90.00
_cell.angle_gamma   90.00
#
_symmetry.space_group_name_H-M   'P 1'
#
loop_
_entity.id
_entity.type
_entity.pdbx_description
1 polymer ?
#
loop_
_entity_poly.entity_id
_entity_poly.type
_entity_poly.pdbx_seq_one_letter_code
_entity_poly.pdbx_strand_id
1 'polypeptide(L)'
;MVTPYYRFIHLCLFLLVCACSNDDENIKDTPADPVGPIPGDEFAAAPVPTYQEVLTAYESVTADDPSLLEDEAKLARAMFDWVDDHANGRLAQGQETGSYFNLTTRLTLEEWKVVMTNPIDAYNVISTVAPSLEAAETEYPCDSDVSFRDGKADAVRHAYWNILMAFSADEAFAEAFSTAHESAATEPNASKMDLHNNKFGLALKARYPDATPEQLLILLTQQKFFFLEDPNAAIPEEANDALVYFRGKRLYDGEMSGIITNPDSGGPWDITISFNQCGDHVRGQYTIVRGEAIQKRRFSGAVDENNTLTLDVSAPYVFENPNGMPYCANMTMRLTGTTATLEGNWTSSNCYLGGVLDLSK
;
A
#
# COMPACT_ATOMS: atom_id res chain seq x y z
N MET A 1 -62.01 -7.75 -11.21
CA MET A 1 -61.84 -6.32 -10.90
C MET A 1 -60.37 -6.00 -11.05
N VAL A 2 -60.06 -5.23 -12.09
CA VAL A 2 -58.71 -4.89 -12.54
C VAL A 2 -58.49 -3.43 -12.20
N THR A 3 -57.41 -3.11 -11.47
CA THR A 3 -56.70 -1.83 -11.56
C THR A 3 -55.27 -2.04 -11.03
N PRO A 4 -54.23 -1.75 -11.83
CA PRO A 4 -52.83 -1.90 -11.44
C PRO A 4 -52.25 -0.59 -10.91
N TYR A 5 -51.36 -0.68 -9.92
CA TYR A 5 -50.52 0.43 -9.50
C TYR A 5 -49.24 0.46 -10.34
N TYR A 6 -49.11 1.50 -11.16
CA TYR A 6 -47.87 1.95 -11.76
C TYR A 6 -46.94 2.50 -10.68
N ARG A 7 -45.69 2.02 -10.63
CA ARG A 7 -44.57 2.81 -10.09
C ARG A 7 -43.46 2.85 -11.11
N PHE A 8 -43.05 4.09 -11.37
CA PHE A 8 -42.12 4.55 -12.38
C PHE A 8 -40.74 3.90 -12.22
N ILE A 9 -40.26 3.34 -13.32
CA ILE A 9 -38.84 3.04 -13.55
C ILE A 9 -38.17 4.38 -13.88
N HIS A 10 -37.32 4.88 -12.98
CA HIS A 10 -36.35 5.91 -13.34
C HIS A 10 -35.11 5.23 -13.93
N LEU A 11 -35.14 5.15 -15.25
CA LEU A 11 -34.02 4.85 -16.11
C LEU A 11 -33.06 6.06 -16.06
N CYS A 12 -32.05 6.03 -15.19
CA CYS A 12 -30.93 6.97 -15.28
C CYS A 12 -30.05 6.55 -16.45
N LEU A 13 -30.32 7.17 -17.60
CA LEU A 13 -29.47 7.18 -18.78
C LEU A 13 -28.16 7.91 -18.41
N PHE A 14 -27.09 7.17 -18.12
CA PHE A 14 -25.76 7.73 -18.13
C PHE A 14 -25.38 7.97 -19.61
N LEU A 15 -25.48 9.22 -20.03
CA LEU A 15 -24.92 9.71 -21.28
C LEU A 15 -23.39 9.68 -21.17
N LEU A 16 -22.79 8.67 -21.80
CA LEU A 16 -21.40 8.73 -22.26
C LEU A 16 -21.30 9.88 -23.28
N VAL A 17 -20.71 10.99 -22.86
CA VAL A 17 -20.23 12.02 -23.79
C VAL A 17 -18.80 11.65 -24.16
N CYS A 18 -18.66 10.88 -25.23
CA CYS A 18 -17.42 10.89 -26.01
C CYS A 18 -17.32 12.25 -26.69
N ALA A 19 -16.55 13.18 -26.14
CA ALA A 19 -16.14 14.39 -26.83
C ALA A 19 -14.83 14.09 -27.59
N CYS A 20 -14.98 13.54 -28.80
CA CYS A 20 -13.97 13.73 -29.84
C CYS A 20 -14.44 14.93 -30.68
N SER A 21 -13.93 16.12 -30.41
CA SER A 21 -14.00 17.24 -31.36
C SER A 21 -12.59 17.62 -31.79
N ASN A 22 -12.25 17.26 -33.02
CA ASN A 22 -11.19 17.92 -33.76
C ASN A 22 -11.70 19.30 -34.16
N ASP A 23 -11.27 20.34 -33.45
CA ASP A 23 -11.31 21.72 -33.93
C ASP A 23 -9.98 22.39 -33.51
N ASP A 24 -9.14 22.62 -34.52
CA ASP A 24 -7.96 23.47 -34.45
C ASP A 24 -8.36 24.95 -34.35
N GLU A 25 -7.49 25.76 -33.72
CA GLU A 25 -7.45 27.23 -33.69
C GLU A 25 -8.40 27.98 -32.74
N ASN A 26 -8.11 27.89 -31.44
CA ASN A 26 -7.84 29.05 -30.54
C ASN A 26 -7.64 28.50 -29.13
N ILE A 27 -6.40 28.13 -28.79
CA ILE A 27 -6.01 27.98 -27.39
C ILE A 27 -6.07 29.40 -26.82
N LYS A 28 -7.21 29.76 -26.23
CA LYS A 28 -7.26 30.90 -25.33
C LYS A 28 -6.28 30.55 -24.20
N ASP A 29 -5.28 31.40 -24.00
CA ASP A 29 -4.44 31.43 -22.79
C ASP A 29 -5.36 31.62 -21.58
N THR A 30 -6.03 30.55 -21.14
CA THR A 30 -6.59 30.50 -19.80
C THR A 30 -5.39 30.49 -18.86
N PRO A 31 -5.29 31.46 -17.93
CA PRO A 31 -4.25 31.44 -16.91
C PRO A 31 -4.25 30.08 -16.23
N ALA A 32 -3.06 29.52 -16.00
CA ALA A 32 -2.95 28.31 -15.21
C ALA A 32 -3.55 28.56 -13.82
N ASP A 33 -4.18 27.53 -13.25
CA ASP A 33 -4.78 27.62 -11.92
C ASP A 33 -3.70 27.91 -10.86
N PRO A 34 -3.98 28.77 -9.86
CA PRO A 34 -3.02 29.06 -8.80
C PRO A 34 -2.73 27.80 -7.96
N VAL A 35 -1.49 27.71 -7.48
CA VAL A 35 -1.02 26.63 -6.59
C VAL A 35 -0.83 27.24 -5.21
N GLY A 36 -1.85 27.12 -4.36
CA GLY A 36 -1.89 27.78 -3.06
C GLY A 36 -1.72 29.30 -3.20
N PRO A 37 -0.66 29.91 -2.62
CA PRO A 37 -0.40 31.35 -2.72
C PRO A 37 0.28 31.77 -4.02
N ILE A 38 0.70 30.83 -4.88
CA ILE A 38 1.49 31.11 -6.08
C ILE A 38 0.57 31.21 -7.31
N PRO A 39 0.57 32.33 -8.06
CA PRO A 39 -0.09 32.43 -9.36
C PRO A 39 0.30 31.29 -10.30
N GLY A 40 -0.66 30.73 -11.05
CA GLY A 40 -0.39 29.54 -11.85
C GLY A 40 0.59 29.77 -13.00
N ASP A 41 0.62 30.97 -13.57
CA ASP A 41 1.58 31.39 -14.58
C ASP A 41 3.00 31.51 -14.02
N GLU A 42 3.12 32.04 -12.79
CA GLU A 42 4.38 32.08 -12.04
C GLU A 42 4.87 30.65 -11.73
N PHE A 43 4.00 29.80 -11.20
CA PHE A 43 4.33 28.41 -10.89
C PHE A 43 4.76 27.62 -12.13
N ALA A 44 4.05 27.79 -13.26
CA ALA A 44 4.38 27.12 -14.51
C ALA A 44 5.71 27.60 -15.13
N ALA A 45 6.18 28.79 -14.77
CA ALA A 45 7.45 29.34 -15.23
C ALA A 45 8.64 28.87 -14.37
N ALA A 46 8.43 28.51 -13.12
CA ALA A 46 9.49 28.04 -12.23
C ALA A 46 10.02 26.65 -12.63
N PRO A 47 11.32 26.38 -12.46
CA PRO A 47 11.85 25.03 -12.62
C PRO A 47 11.31 24.11 -11.51
N VAL A 48 10.96 22.87 -11.86
CA VAL A 48 10.56 21.88 -10.85
C VAL A 48 11.79 21.44 -10.05
N PRO A 49 11.84 21.62 -8.72
CA PRO A 49 13.03 21.36 -7.91
C PRO A 49 13.32 19.87 -7.74
N THR A 50 14.52 19.56 -7.25
CA THR A 50 14.86 18.27 -6.61
C THR A 50 14.33 18.21 -5.19
N TYR A 51 14.19 17.00 -4.67
CA TYR A 51 13.85 16.79 -3.26
C TYR A 51 14.85 17.50 -2.33
N GLN A 52 16.15 17.45 -2.64
CA GLN A 52 17.16 18.16 -1.88
C GLN A 52 16.99 19.68 -1.94
N GLU A 53 16.64 20.24 -3.11
CA GLU A 53 16.36 21.68 -3.26
C GLU A 53 15.16 22.08 -2.38
N VAL A 54 14.10 21.28 -2.32
CA VAL A 54 12.94 21.54 -1.44
C VAL A 54 13.29 21.50 0.04
N LEU A 55 14.05 20.49 0.49
CA LEU A 55 14.51 20.41 1.87
C LEU A 55 15.35 21.64 2.25
N THR A 56 16.29 22.00 1.37
CA THR A 56 17.18 23.14 1.59
C THR A 56 16.39 24.45 1.62
N ALA A 57 15.37 24.59 0.76
CA ALA A 57 14.47 25.73 0.76
C ALA A 57 13.74 25.85 2.11
N TYR A 58 13.07 24.77 2.55
CA TYR A 58 12.35 24.74 3.82
C TYR A 58 13.24 25.12 5.00
N GLU A 59 14.41 24.48 5.11
CA GLU A 59 15.35 24.70 6.21
C GLU A 59 15.92 26.12 6.20
N SER A 60 16.25 26.66 5.03
CA SER A 60 16.79 28.02 4.91
C SER A 60 15.75 29.06 5.31
N VAL A 61 14.54 29.00 4.74
CA VAL A 61 13.52 30.02 5.00
C VAL A 61 13.00 29.98 6.43
N THR A 62 12.89 28.79 7.04
CA THR A 62 12.42 28.65 8.43
C THR A 62 13.53 28.95 9.45
N ALA A 63 14.81 28.79 9.09
CA ALA A 63 15.91 29.27 9.91
C ALA A 63 15.99 30.81 9.91
N ASP A 64 15.76 31.43 8.74
CA ASP A 64 15.77 32.89 8.59
C ASP A 64 14.54 33.56 9.23
N ASP A 65 13.36 32.96 9.07
CA ASP A 65 12.12 33.40 9.70
C ASP A 65 11.30 32.22 10.27
N PRO A 66 11.52 31.86 11.55
CA PRO A 66 10.76 30.79 12.21
C PRO A 66 9.25 31.06 12.31
N SER A 67 8.78 32.31 12.16
CA SER A 67 7.35 32.63 12.22
C SER A 67 6.58 32.11 11.01
N LEU A 68 7.26 31.75 9.92
CA LEU A 68 6.66 31.12 8.75
C LEU A 68 6.01 29.76 9.08
N LEU A 69 6.44 29.07 10.13
CA LEU A 69 5.83 27.82 10.60
C LEU A 69 4.40 28.00 11.14
N GLU A 70 3.96 29.23 11.37
CA GLU A 70 2.60 29.55 11.82
C GLU A 70 1.65 29.87 10.65
N ASP A 71 2.14 29.95 9.41
CA ASP A 71 1.39 30.38 8.23
C ASP A 71 1.90 29.67 6.95
N GLU A 72 1.30 28.51 6.65
CA GLU A 72 1.72 27.68 5.51
C GLU A 72 1.68 28.40 4.16
N ALA A 73 0.76 29.37 3.97
CA ALA A 73 0.71 30.14 2.73
C ALA A 73 1.93 31.06 2.59
N LYS A 74 2.40 31.68 3.68
CA LYS A 74 3.64 32.47 3.62
C LYS A 74 4.87 31.58 3.49
N LEU A 75 4.88 30.44 4.17
CA LEU A 75 5.96 29.46 4.06
C LEU A 75 6.09 28.94 2.62
N ALA A 76 4.99 28.51 2.02
CA ALA A 76 4.97 28.05 0.63
C ALA A 76 5.47 29.12 -0.34
N ARG A 77 5.04 30.39 -0.17
CA ARG A 77 5.55 31.49 -0.99
C ARG A 77 7.06 31.69 -0.81
N ALA A 78 7.55 31.73 0.43
CA ALA A 78 8.97 31.92 0.71
C ALA A 78 9.82 30.78 0.16
N MET A 79 9.36 29.53 0.30
CA MET A 79 10.01 28.36 -0.29
C MET A 79 10.04 28.43 -1.82
N PHE A 80 8.92 28.81 -2.45
CA PHE A 80 8.84 28.97 -3.90
C PHE A 80 9.84 30.02 -4.41
N ASP A 81 9.89 31.19 -3.77
CA ASP A 81 10.84 32.26 -4.11
C ASP A 81 12.28 31.79 -3.97
N TRP A 82 12.59 31.07 -2.89
CA TRP A 82 13.92 30.49 -2.69
C TRP A 82 14.28 29.52 -3.81
N VAL A 83 13.35 28.64 -4.20
CA VAL A 83 13.56 27.66 -5.28
C VAL A 83 13.76 28.35 -6.63
N ASP A 84 12.95 29.36 -6.97
CA ASP A 84 13.08 30.09 -8.25
C ASP A 84 14.44 30.81 -8.37
N ASP A 85 14.94 31.35 -7.25
CA ASP A 85 16.23 32.04 -7.20
C ASP A 85 17.45 31.08 -7.24
N HIS A 86 17.30 29.82 -6.80
CA HIS A 86 18.44 28.93 -6.51
C HIS A 86 18.45 27.59 -7.28
N ALA A 87 17.33 27.15 -7.87
CA ALA A 87 17.26 25.86 -8.53
C ALA A 87 17.93 25.87 -9.91
N ASN A 88 18.77 24.86 -10.18
CA ASN A 88 19.56 24.81 -11.41
C ASN A 88 18.75 24.33 -12.62
N GLY A 89 18.19 25.27 -13.39
CA GLY A 89 17.74 25.07 -14.79
C GLY A 89 16.41 24.32 -15.00
N ARG A 90 15.68 24.73 -16.05
CA ARG A 90 14.43 24.10 -16.53
C ARG A 90 14.78 22.87 -17.39
N LEU A 91 14.31 21.68 -17.02
CA LEU A 91 14.28 20.53 -17.94
C LEU A 91 12.93 20.49 -18.66
N ALA A 92 12.94 20.04 -19.92
CA ALA A 92 11.73 19.59 -20.58
C ALA A 92 11.10 18.44 -19.77
N GLN A 93 9.77 18.39 -19.70
CA GLN A 93 8.98 17.37 -18.98
C GLN A 93 9.65 15.98 -18.98
N GLY A 94 9.94 15.46 -17.79
CA GLY A 94 10.09 14.04 -17.49
C GLY A 94 11.15 13.27 -18.29
N GLN A 95 12.37 13.18 -17.76
CA GLN A 95 13.12 11.92 -17.86
C GLN A 95 13.30 11.36 -16.46
N GLU A 96 12.49 10.35 -16.15
CA GLU A 96 12.73 9.47 -15.02
C GLU A 96 14.09 8.80 -15.20
N THR A 97 15.06 9.18 -14.38
CA THR A 97 16.23 8.34 -14.15
C THR A 97 15.84 7.41 -13.02
N GLY A 98 15.47 6.18 -13.37
CA GLY A 98 14.65 5.34 -12.50
C GLY A 98 15.26 4.89 -11.17
N SER A 99 14.38 4.21 -10.42
CA SER A 99 14.61 3.40 -9.22
C SER A 99 15.04 4.17 -7.99
N TYR A 100 14.12 4.22 -7.04
CA TYR A 100 14.30 4.65 -5.66
C TYR A 100 14.49 6.16 -5.55
N PHE A 101 13.51 6.78 -4.91
CA PHE A 101 13.47 8.17 -4.47
C PHE A 101 14.86 8.65 -4.04
N ASN A 102 15.54 9.36 -4.94
CA ASN A 102 16.88 9.88 -4.74
C ASN A 102 16.71 11.38 -4.46
N LEU A 103 17.40 11.91 -3.44
CA LEU A 103 17.31 13.33 -3.10
C LEU A 103 17.74 14.23 -4.26
N THR A 104 18.53 13.70 -5.21
CA THR A 104 18.94 14.41 -6.43
C THR A 104 17.94 14.28 -7.58
N THR A 105 16.90 13.45 -7.44
CA THR A 105 15.80 13.35 -8.40
C THR A 105 14.90 14.57 -8.28
N ARG A 106 14.49 15.10 -9.43
CA ARG A 106 13.49 16.17 -9.52
C ARG A 106 12.11 15.64 -9.18
N LEU A 107 11.34 16.44 -8.46
CA LEU A 107 9.91 16.19 -8.26
C LEU A 107 9.21 16.14 -9.63
N THR A 108 8.06 15.49 -9.67
CA THR A 108 7.09 15.69 -10.75
C THR A 108 6.40 17.05 -10.57
N LEU A 109 5.76 17.55 -11.63
CA LEU A 109 4.99 18.79 -11.51
C LEU A 109 3.85 18.66 -10.50
N GLU A 110 3.19 17.49 -10.45
CA GLU A 110 2.09 17.24 -9.52
C GLU A 110 2.59 17.11 -8.07
N GLU A 111 3.73 16.45 -7.84
CA GLU A 111 4.34 16.41 -6.51
C GLU A 111 4.70 17.82 -6.06
N TRP A 112 5.29 18.65 -6.94
CA TRP A 112 5.63 20.02 -6.62
C TRP A 112 4.42 20.87 -6.25
N LYS A 113 3.27 20.64 -6.90
CA LYS A 113 2.00 21.27 -6.50
C LYS A 113 1.58 20.88 -5.09
N VAL A 114 1.67 19.60 -4.73
CA VAL A 114 1.32 19.10 -3.38
C VAL A 114 2.26 19.68 -2.33
N VAL A 115 3.56 19.77 -2.62
CA VAL A 115 4.54 20.39 -1.71
C VAL A 115 4.20 21.87 -1.47
N MET A 116 3.87 22.63 -2.51
CA MET A 116 3.53 24.05 -2.36
C MET A 116 2.18 24.31 -1.71
N THR A 117 1.29 23.32 -1.66
CA THR A 117 0.02 23.45 -0.91
C THR A 117 0.13 22.96 0.53
N ASN A 118 1.12 22.13 0.88
CA ASN A 118 1.32 21.57 2.21
C ASN A 118 2.83 21.46 2.55
N PRO A 119 3.55 22.59 2.69
CA PRO A 119 5.01 22.58 2.80
C PRO A 119 5.53 21.90 4.08
N ILE A 120 4.80 22.00 5.20
CA ILE A 120 5.19 21.38 6.46
C ILE A 120 5.09 19.86 6.37
N ASP A 121 3.95 19.37 5.89
CA ASP A 121 3.74 17.93 5.72
C ASP A 121 4.72 17.33 4.71
N ALA A 122 4.95 18.02 3.58
CA ALA A 122 5.95 17.62 2.60
C ALA A 122 7.35 17.50 3.20
N TYR A 123 7.77 18.43 4.06
CA TYR A 123 9.05 18.34 4.75
C TYR A 123 9.09 17.12 5.69
N ASN A 124 8.04 16.91 6.48
CA ASN A 124 7.97 15.82 7.46
C ASN A 124 8.02 14.43 6.78
N VAL A 125 7.31 14.25 5.67
CA VAL A 125 7.20 12.94 5.02
C VAL A 125 8.46 12.48 4.29
N ILE A 126 9.39 13.36 3.93
CA ILE A 126 10.61 12.95 3.20
C ILE A 126 11.42 11.94 4.01
N SER A 127 11.40 12.06 5.35
CA SER A 127 12.06 11.12 6.27
C SER A 127 11.48 9.70 6.24
N THR A 128 10.28 9.50 5.68
CA THR A 128 9.57 8.20 5.66
C THR A 128 10.01 7.28 4.53
N VAL A 129 10.67 7.83 3.51
CA VAL A 129 11.07 7.13 2.30
C VAL A 129 12.10 6.03 2.61
N ALA A 130 13.20 6.38 3.27
CA ALA A 130 14.27 5.42 3.55
C ALA A 130 13.83 4.27 4.47
N PRO A 131 13.09 4.51 5.58
CA PRO A 131 12.53 3.42 6.38
C PRO A 131 11.58 2.50 5.62
N SER A 132 10.79 3.03 4.68
CA SER A 132 9.88 2.21 3.87
C SER A 132 10.63 1.26 2.94
N LEU A 133 11.73 1.72 2.35
CA LEU A 133 12.60 0.93 1.48
C LEU A 133 13.36 -0.12 2.28
N GLU A 134 13.99 0.29 3.38
CA GLU A 134 14.73 -0.61 4.26
C GLU A 134 13.84 -1.73 4.79
N ALA A 135 12.61 -1.41 5.20
CA ALA A 135 11.63 -2.39 5.63
C ALA A 135 11.30 -3.38 4.50
N ALA A 136 11.03 -2.90 3.29
CA ALA A 136 10.71 -3.77 2.15
C ALA A 136 11.86 -4.73 1.77
N GLU A 137 13.09 -4.23 1.71
CA GLU A 137 14.27 -5.04 1.37
C GLU A 137 14.62 -6.04 2.48
N THR A 138 14.47 -5.62 3.74
CA THR A 138 14.71 -6.49 4.91
C THR A 138 13.67 -7.59 4.99
N GLU A 139 12.41 -7.26 4.76
CA GLU A 139 11.30 -8.21 4.85
C GLU A 139 11.26 -9.12 3.63
N TYR A 140 11.63 -8.66 2.43
CA TYR A 140 11.54 -9.42 1.19
C TYR A 140 12.88 -9.50 0.41
N PRO A 141 13.97 -10.01 1.02
CA PRO A 141 15.28 -10.08 0.36
C PRO A 141 15.30 -11.00 -0.87
N CYS A 142 14.36 -11.93 -0.96
CA CYS A 142 14.17 -12.80 -2.11
C CYS A 142 13.81 -12.03 -3.40
N ASP A 143 13.23 -10.84 -3.30
CA ASP A 143 12.84 -10.03 -4.46
C ASP A 143 14.03 -9.27 -5.08
N SER A 144 15.25 -9.50 -4.57
CA SER A 144 16.49 -9.09 -5.25
C SER A 144 16.61 -9.66 -6.66
N ASP A 145 15.97 -10.80 -6.96
CA ASP A 145 15.92 -11.40 -8.30
C ASP A 145 15.05 -10.60 -9.30
N VAL A 146 14.17 -9.74 -8.80
CA VAL A 146 13.34 -8.81 -9.57
C VAL A 146 13.72 -7.35 -9.32
N SER A 147 14.90 -7.12 -8.72
CA SER A 147 15.43 -5.80 -8.36
C SER A 147 14.53 -5.02 -7.41
N PHE A 148 13.75 -5.73 -6.59
CA PHE A 148 12.73 -5.21 -5.69
C PHE A 148 11.64 -4.35 -6.38
N ARG A 149 11.48 -4.51 -7.70
CA ARG A 149 10.47 -3.81 -8.51
C ARG A 149 9.32 -4.73 -8.87
N ASP A 150 8.11 -4.21 -8.78
CA ASP A 150 6.84 -4.88 -9.09
C ASP A 150 6.60 -6.21 -8.36
N GLY A 151 7.41 -6.46 -7.33
CA GLY A 151 7.38 -7.63 -6.47
C GLY A 151 6.64 -7.37 -5.17
N LYS A 152 6.73 -8.31 -4.24
CA LYS A 152 6.13 -8.18 -2.90
C LYS A 152 6.85 -7.12 -2.07
N ALA A 153 8.17 -6.99 -2.24
CA ALA A 153 8.95 -5.90 -1.64
C ALA A 153 8.37 -4.54 -2.06
N ASP A 154 8.09 -4.36 -3.34
CA ASP A 154 7.57 -3.11 -3.88
C ASP A 154 6.16 -2.80 -3.35
N ALA A 155 5.29 -3.81 -3.37
CA ALA A 155 3.95 -3.69 -2.80
C ALA A 155 3.97 -3.28 -1.31
N VAL A 156 4.87 -3.86 -0.53
CA VAL A 156 5.08 -3.52 0.88
C VAL A 156 5.66 -2.13 1.03
N ARG A 157 6.64 -1.75 0.21
CA ARG A 157 7.24 -0.41 0.21
C ARG A 157 6.16 0.66 0.01
N HIS A 158 5.32 0.52 -1.01
CA HIS A 158 4.25 1.47 -1.33
C HIS A 158 3.20 1.59 -0.22
N ALA A 159 2.70 0.45 0.27
CA ALA A 159 1.73 0.44 1.35
C ALA A 159 2.32 0.97 2.67
N TYR A 160 3.55 0.58 3.01
CA TYR A 160 4.20 1.01 4.25
C TYR A 160 4.63 2.48 4.20
N TRP A 161 5.09 2.98 3.05
CA TRP A 161 5.37 4.39 2.86
C TRP A 161 4.13 5.24 3.12
N ASN A 162 2.96 4.84 2.59
CA ASN A 162 1.70 5.54 2.87
C ASN A 162 1.29 5.49 4.34
N ILE A 163 1.52 4.36 5.02
CA ILE A 163 1.33 4.27 6.47
C ILE A 163 2.22 5.28 7.19
N LEU A 164 3.52 5.33 6.88
CA LEU A 164 4.46 6.24 7.54
C LEU A 164 4.15 7.71 7.24
N MET A 165 3.73 8.04 6.01
CA MET A 165 3.26 9.37 5.65
C MET A 165 2.05 9.77 6.50
N ALA A 166 1.06 8.88 6.66
CA ALA A 166 -0.11 9.15 7.49
C ALA A 166 0.20 9.33 8.99
N PHE A 167 1.32 8.80 9.49
CA PHE A 167 1.81 9.10 10.84
C PHE A 167 2.55 10.45 10.93
N SER A 168 3.24 10.84 9.86
CA SER A 168 4.12 12.03 9.85
C SER A 168 3.37 13.31 9.47
N ALA A 169 2.30 13.15 8.70
CA ALA A 169 1.35 14.16 8.26
C ALA A 169 -0.07 13.64 8.59
N ASP A 170 -0.90 13.42 7.57
CA ASP A 170 -2.20 12.76 7.71
C ASP A 170 -2.54 11.87 6.50
N GLU A 171 -3.70 11.21 6.56
CA GLU A 171 -4.17 10.32 5.49
C GLU A 171 -4.45 11.07 4.17
N ALA A 172 -4.91 12.32 4.24
CA ALA A 172 -5.28 13.11 3.06
C ALA A 172 -4.02 13.57 2.30
N PHE A 173 -3.01 14.04 3.02
CA PHE A 173 -1.71 14.36 2.46
C PHE A 173 -1.05 13.12 1.86
N ALA A 174 -1.05 11.99 2.58
CA ALA A 174 -0.45 10.75 2.09
C ALA A 174 -1.09 10.27 0.78
N GLU A 175 -2.42 10.32 0.67
CA GLU A 175 -3.14 9.99 -0.58
C GLU A 175 -2.80 10.97 -1.70
N ALA A 176 -2.79 12.29 -1.43
CA ALA A 176 -2.50 13.31 -2.42
C ALA A 176 -1.07 13.20 -2.96
N PHE A 177 -0.08 13.08 -2.06
CA PHE A 177 1.33 13.00 -2.41
C PHE A 177 1.66 11.69 -3.14
N SER A 178 1.20 10.55 -2.63
CA SER A 178 1.44 9.26 -3.31
C SER A 178 0.74 9.17 -4.66
N THR A 179 -0.46 9.75 -4.82
CA THR A 179 -1.12 9.83 -6.14
C THR A 179 -0.35 10.72 -7.11
N ALA A 180 0.17 11.85 -6.63
CA ALA A 180 1.01 12.74 -7.42
C ALA A 180 2.32 12.05 -7.86
N HIS A 181 2.92 11.24 -6.99
CA HIS A 181 4.09 10.42 -7.29
C HIS A 181 3.84 9.48 -8.48
N GLU A 182 2.71 8.78 -8.46
CA GLU A 182 2.36 7.85 -9.54
C GLU A 182 1.89 8.52 -10.85
N SER A 183 1.61 9.83 -10.84
CA SER A 183 1.01 10.53 -11.98
C SER A 183 1.94 10.72 -13.17
N ALA A 184 3.26 10.71 -12.96
CA ALA A 184 4.26 10.94 -14.00
C ALA A 184 4.90 9.65 -14.54
N ALA A 185 4.50 8.50 -14.00
CA ALA A 185 5.09 7.22 -14.33
C ALA A 185 4.91 6.87 -15.81
N THR A 186 6.00 6.44 -16.45
CA THR A 186 5.99 6.06 -17.87
C THR A 186 5.39 4.68 -18.12
N GLU A 187 5.18 3.88 -17.05
CA GLU A 187 4.66 2.52 -17.08
C GLU A 187 3.30 2.46 -16.36
N PRO A 188 2.17 2.71 -17.06
CA PRO A 188 0.86 2.90 -16.43
C PRO A 188 0.36 1.72 -15.58
N ASN A 189 0.94 0.54 -15.74
CA ASN A 189 0.55 -0.66 -15.00
C ASN A 189 1.26 -0.78 -13.66
N ALA A 190 2.55 -0.42 -13.58
CA ALA A 190 3.26 -0.32 -12.31
C ALA A 190 2.51 0.67 -11.40
N SER A 191 2.14 1.83 -11.94
CA SER A 191 1.34 2.84 -11.23
C SER A 191 -0.02 2.34 -10.74
N LYS A 192 -0.70 1.44 -11.45
CA LYS A 192 -1.97 0.86 -10.96
C LYS A 192 -1.75 0.00 -9.73
N MET A 193 -0.71 -0.83 -9.75
CA MET A 193 -0.30 -1.65 -8.61
C MET A 193 0.08 -0.75 -7.43
N ASP A 194 0.89 0.27 -7.68
CA ASP A 194 1.37 1.20 -6.66
C ASP A 194 0.23 2.00 -6.05
N LEU A 195 -0.67 2.59 -6.86
CA LEU A 195 -1.88 3.27 -6.39
C LEU A 195 -2.79 2.35 -5.57
N HIS A 196 -2.92 1.07 -5.94
CA HIS A 196 -3.69 0.09 -5.17
C HIS A 196 -3.04 -0.17 -3.81
N ASN A 197 -1.74 -0.45 -3.79
CA ASN A 197 -0.99 -0.74 -2.58
C ASN A 197 -0.90 0.49 -1.64
N ASN A 198 -0.77 1.69 -2.20
CA ASN A 198 -0.83 2.96 -1.47
C ASN A 198 -2.16 3.07 -0.68
N LYS A 199 -3.29 2.86 -1.37
CA LYS A 199 -4.63 2.85 -0.75
C LYS A 199 -4.79 1.75 0.28
N PHE A 200 -4.24 0.56 0.01
CA PHE A 200 -4.26 -0.54 0.96
C PHE A 200 -3.55 -0.15 2.28
N GLY A 201 -2.39 0.51 2.19
CA GLY A 201 -1.65 1.00 3.35
C GLY A 201 -2.48 1.96 4.22
N LEU A 202 -3.10 2.96 3.60
CA LEU A 202 -3.98 3.91 4.30
C LEU A 202 -5.17 3.21 4.94
N ALA A 203 -5.84 2.30 4.21
CA ALA A 203 -6.95 1.53 4.75
C ALA A 203 -6.53 0.64 5.94
N LEU A 204 -5.30 0.11 5.94
CA LEU A 204 -4.76 -0.67 7.05
C LEU A 204 -4.52 0.22 8.28
N LYS A 205 -3.96 1.42 8.09
CA LYS A 205 -3.77 2.39 9.18
C LYS A 205 -5.11 2.84 9.77
N ALA A 206 -6.09 3.18 8.93
CA ALA A 206 -7.43 3.57 9.36
C ALA A 206 -8.16 2.45 10.13
N ARG A 207 -7.94 1.18 9.75
CA ARG A 207 -8.51 0.01 10.44
C ARG A 207 -7.93 -0.19 11.83
N TYR A 208 -6.66 0.16 12.04
CA TYR A 208 -5.94 -0.02 13.30
C TYR A 208 -5.30 1.29 13.76
N PRO A 209 -6.12 2.27 14.19
CA PRO A 209 -5.64 3.61 14.52
C PRO A 209 -4.62 3.62 15.67
N ASP A 210 -4.75 2.67 16.61
CA ASP A 210 -3.88 2.55 17.79
C ASP A 210 -2.61 1.71 17.56
N ALA A 211 -2.46 1.09 16.38
CA ALA A 211 -1.26 0.30 16.07
C ALA A 211 -0.06 1.21 15.81
N THR A 212 1.14 0.79 16.23
CA THR A 212 2.41 1.47 15.89
C THR A 212 2.82 1.18 14.44
N PRO A 213 3.73 1.97 13.85
CA PRO A 213 4.30 1.66 12.53
C PRO A 213 4.87 0.23 12.44
N GLU A 214 5.59 -0.23 13.46
CA GLU A 214 6.18 -1.57 13.48
C GLU A 214 5.11 -2.67 13.54
N GLN A 215 4.04 -2.45 14.32
CA GLN A 215 2.91 -3.38 14.35
C GLN A 215 2.21 -3.43 13.00
N LEU A 216 2.04 -2.28 12.33
CA LEU A 216 1.44 -2.20 11.01
C LEU A 216 2.31 -2.85 9.93
N LEU A 217 3.64 -2.74 10.01
CA LEU A 217 4.54 -3.47 9.12
C LEU A 217 4.37 -4.99 9.28
N ILE A 218 4.34 -5.49 10.53
CA ILE A 218 4.11 -6.91 10.80
C ILE A 218 2.74 -7.35 10.25
N LEU A 219 1.70 -6.56 10.47
CA LEU A 219 0.37 -6.84 9.92
C LEU A 219 0.41 -6.88 8.40
N LEU A 220 1.08 -5.92 7.78
CA LEU A 220 1.17 -5.72 6.33
C LEU A 220 1.86 -6.89 5.64
N THR A 221 3.02 -7.34 6.15
CA THR A 221 3.75 -8.47 5.54
C THR A 221 2.99 -9.80 5.69
N GLN A 222 2.07 -9.89 6.65
CA GLN A 222 1.22 -11.04 6.88
C GLN A 222 -0.18 -10.93 6.22
N GLN A 223 -0.45 -9.87 5.45
CA GLN A 223 -1.68 -9.77 4.66
C GLN A 223 -1.69 -10.75 3.48
N LYS A 224 -2.84 -10.84 2.82
CA LYS A 224 -2.96 -11.56 1.55
C LYS A 224 -2.18 -10.82 0.48
N PHE A 225 -1.44 -11.56 -0.35
CA PHE A 225 -0.88 -11.04 -1.60
C PHE A 225 -1.58 -11.70 -2.79
N PHE A 226 -1.90 -10.89 -3.78
CA PHE A 226 -2.53 -11.29 -5.02
C PHE A 226 -1.53 -11.13 -6.18
N PHE A 227 -1.15 -12.24 -6.79
CA PHE A 227 -0.29 -12.23 -7.96
C PHE A 227 -1.12 -11.98 -9.22
N LEU A 228 -0.87 -10.87 -9.89
CA LEU A 228 -1.52 -10.54 -11.16
C LEU A 228 -0.70 -11.09 -12.33
N GLU A 229 -1.21 -12.12 -13.03
CA GLU A 229 -0.46 -12.80 -14.10
C GLU A 229 -0.25 -11.90 -15.34
N ASP A 230 -1.25 -11.09 -15.69
CA ASP A 230 -1.14 -10.08 -16.74
C ASP A 230 -1.08 -8.69 -16.08
N PRO A 231 0.08 -8.01 -16.11
CA PRO A 231 0.21 -6.66 -15.55
C PRO A 231 -0.70 -5.64 -16.25
N ASN A 232 -1.21 -5.93 -17.45
CA ASN A 232 -2.15 -5.06 -18.15
C ASN A 232 -3.61 -5.27 -17.72
N ALA A 233 -3.92 -6.36 -17.03
CA ALA A 233 -5.26 -6.64 -16.56
C ALA A 233 -5.70 -5.61 -15.51
N ALA A 234 -7.02 -5.40 -15.42
CA ALA A 234 -7.57 -4.68 -14.28
C ALA A 234 -7.30 -5.47 -12.99
N ILE A 235 -6.98 -4.77 -11.92
CA ILE A 235 -6.92 -5.38 -10.59
C ILE A 235 -8.34 -5.85 -10.26
N PRO A 236 -8.54 -7.15 -9.99
CA PRO A 236 -9.87 -7.69 -9.83
C PRO A 236 -10.40 -7.44 -8.40
N GLU A 237 -11.72 -7.53 -8.21
CA GLU A 237 -12.37 -7.16 -6.95
C GLU A 237 -11.90 -8.03 -5.77
N GLU A 238 -11.57 -9.31 -6.02
CA GLU A 238 -10.99 -10.23 -5.04
C GLU A 238 -9.60 -9.85 -4.54
N ALA A 239 -8.96 -8.86 -5.15
CA ALA A 239 -7.69 -8.30 -4.71
C ALA A 239 -7.86 -7.02 -3.86
N ASN A 240 -9.10 -6.53 -3.66
CA ASN A 240 -9.36 -5.33 -2.86
C ASN A 240 -8.88 -5.43 -1.40
N ASP A 241 -8.79 -6.65 -0.86
CA ASP A 241 -8.28 -6.92 0.49
C ASP A 241 -6.87 -7.56 0.48
N ALA A 242 -6.15 -7.43 -0.64
CA ALA A 242 -4.80 -7.94 -0.82
C ALA A 242 -3.83 -6.86 -1.31
N LEU A 243 -2.54 -7.05 -1.00
CA LEU A 243 -1.47 -6.39 -1.72
C LEU A 243 -1.32 -7.02 -3.11
N VAL A 244 -1.11 -6.21 -4.15
CA VAL A 244 -0.96 -6.68 -5.52
C VAL A 244 0.49 -6.62 -5.95
N TYR A 245 0.94 -7.64 -6.68
CA TYR A 245 2.27 -7.71 -7.28
C TYR A 245 2.21 -8.56 -8.56
N PHE A 246 3.16 -8.39 -9.47
CA PHE A 246 3.17 -9.14 -10.75
C PHE A 246 4.52 -9.72 -11.13
N ARG A 247 5.56 -9.57 -10.30
CA ARG A 247 6.88 -10.22 -10.48
C ARG A 247 7.30 -10.97 -9.22
N GLY A 248 8.14 -12.00 -9.37
CA GLY A 248 8.71 -12.70 -8.20
C GLY A 248 7.75 -13.64 -7.47
N LYS A 249 6.74 -14.20 -8.16
CA LYS A 249 5.87 -15.26 -7.58
C LYS A 249 6.71 -16.43 -7.10
N ARG A 250 6.44 -16.89 -5.88
CA ARG A 250 7.09 -18.05 -5.25
C ARG A 250 6.16 -19.25 -5.19
N LEU A 251 6.73 -20.39 -4.85
CA LEU A 251 6.10 -21.70 -4.94
C LEU A 251 4.82 -21.80 -4.09
N TYR A 252 4.87 -21.28 -2.86
CA TYR A 252 3.75 -21.28 -1.93
C TYR A 252 2.89 -20.03 -1.98
N ASP A 253 3.18 -19.04 -2.84
CA ASP A 253 2.34 -17.85 -2.90
C ASP A 253 0.91 -18.19 -3.34
N GLY A 254 -0.07 -17.61 -2.63
CA GLY A 254 -1.49 -17.71 -2.94
C GLY A 254 -2.34 -18.21 -1.78
N GLU A 255 -3.56 -18.62 -2.09
CA GLU A 255 -4.52 -19.12 -1.11
C GLU A 255 -4.70 -20.64 -1.23
N MET A 256 -5.00 -21.28 -0.10
CA MET A 256 -5.53 -22.62 -0.03
C MET A 256 -6.74 -22.62 0.92
N SER A 257 -7.71 -23.49 0.64
CA SER A 257 -8.86 -23.71 1.52
C SER A 257 -9.03 -25.18 1.85
N GLY A 258 -9.74 -25.47 2.93
CA GLY A 258 -10.02 -26.84 3.33
C GLY A 258 -10.57 -26.90 4.75
N ILE A 259 -10.12 -27.89 5.51
CA ILE A 259 -10.65 -28.17 6.86
C ILE A 259 -9.53 -28.15 7.90
N ILE A 260 -9.82 -27.54 9.05
CA ILE A 260 -9.03 -27.67 10.27
C ILE A 260 -9.90 -28.27 11.38
N THR A 261 -9.41 -29.32 12.02
CA THR A 261 -10.09 -29.88 13.20
C THR A 261 -9.56 -29.23 14.47
N ASN A 262 -10.46 -28.94 15.41
CA ASN A 262 -10.11 -28.50 16.75
C ASN A 262 -11.02 -29.20 17.77
N PRO A 263 -10.61 -30.38 18.27
CA PRO A 263 -11.41 -31.14 19.22
C PRO A 263 -11.73 -30.38 20.51
N ASP A 264 -10.88 -29.42 20.93
CA ASP A 264 -11.11 -28.60 22.14
C ASP A 264 -12.28 -27.61 21.97
N SER A 265 -12.49 -27.07 20.75
CA SER A 265 -13.61 -26.14 20.46
C SER A 265 -14.79 -26.80 19.74
N GLY A 266 -14.65 -28.08 19.38
CA GLY A 266 -15.61 -28.88 18.63
C GLY A 266 -15.46 -28.77 17.11
N GLY A 267 -15.87 -29.83 16.42
CA GLY A 267 -16.05 -29.89 14.97
C GLY A 267 -14.79 -29.72 14.10
N PRO A 268 -14.93 -29.97 12.79
CA PRO A 268 -14.12 -29.30 11.79
C PRO A 268 -14.55 -27.83 11.63
N TRP A 269 -13.62 -26.98 11.23
CA TRP A 269 -13.83 -25.61 10.78
C TRP A 269 -13.40 -25.51 9.32
N ASP A 270 -14.12 -24.73 8.53
CA ASP A 270 -13.65 -24.35 7.20
C ASP A 270 -12.47 -23.39 7.40
N ILE A 271 -11.36 -23.62 6.72
CA ILE A 271 -10.17 -22.78 6.78
C ILE A 271 -9.84 -22.26 5.39
N THR A 272 -9.48 -20.98 5.31
CA THR A 272 -8.80 -20.38 4.16
C THR A 272 -7.51 -19.76 4.67
N ILE A 273 -6.38 -20.15 4.07
CA ILE A 273 -5.05 -19.71 4.43
C ILE A 273 -4.40 -19.02 3.22
N SER A 274 -3.84 -17.84 3.44
CA SER A 274 -3.04 -17.12 2.46
C SER A 274 -1.57 -17.21 2.85
N PHE A 275 -0.73 -17.60 1.89
CA PHE A 275 0.69 -17.78 2.04
C PHE A 275 1.46 -16.78 1.17
N ASN A 276 2.53 -16.22 1.75
CA ASN A 276 3.52 -15.40 1.05
C ASN A 276 4.90 -15.93 1.41
N GLN A 277 5.62 -16.44 0.42
CA GLN A 277 6.95 -17.02 0.62
C GLN A 277 8.06 -16.04 0.24
N CYS A 278 9.16 -16.03 1.00
CA CYS A 278 10.39 -15.36 0.61
C CYS A 278 11.61 -16.19 1.01
N GLY A 279 12.29 -16.76 0.02
CA GLY A 279 13.31 -17.78 0.30
C GLY A 279 12.69 -19.01 0.97
N ASP A 280 13.27 -19.45 2.07
CA ASP A 280 12.73 -20.48 2.96
C ASP A 280 11.67 -19.94 3.94
N HIS A 281 11.50 -18.63 4.08
CA HIS A 281 10.53 -18.06 4.99
C HIS A 281 9.13 -18.06 4.37
N VAL A 282 8.10 -18.38 5.15
CA VAL A 282 6.69 -18.32 4.76
C VAL A 282 5.93 -17.54 5.81
N ARG A 283 5.08 -16.60 5.38
CA ARG A 283 4.23 -15.80 6.26
C ARG A 283 2.84 -15.67 5.69
N GLY A 284 1.90 -15.20 6.49
CA GLY A 284 0.56 -14.89 6.01
C GLY A 284 -0.48 -14.90 7.12
N GLN A 285 -1.72 -15.16 6.72
CA GLN A 285 -2.85 -15.21 7.61
C GLN A 285 -3.82 -16.32 7.21
N TYR A 286 -4.61 -16.78 8.16
CA TYR A 286 -5.74 -17.65 7.89
C TYR A 286 -7.02 -17.12 8.52
N THR A 287 -8.14 -17.49 7.90
CA THR A 287 -9.49 -17.32 8.45
C THR A 287 -10.09 -18.71 8.66
N ILE A 288 -10.66 -18.94 9.84
CA ILE A 288 -11.47 -20.14 10.11
C ILE A 288 -12.93 -19.74 10.35
N VAL A 289 -13.85 -20.54 9.81
CA VAL A 289 -15.29 -20.30 9.86
C VAL A 289 -16.02 -21.56 10.33
N ARG A 290 -17.00 -21.39 11.22
CA ARG A 290 -17.93 -22.45 11.62
C ARG A 290 -19.27 -21.86 12.01
N GLY A 291 -20.26 -21.99 11.12
CA GLY A 291 -21.53 -21.28 11.26
C GLY A 291 -21.29 -19.77 11.21
N GLU A 292 -21.73 -19.04 12.23
CA GLU A 292 -21.51 -17.58 12.34
C GLU A 292 -20.17 -17.23 13.00
N ALA A 293 -19.44 -18.20 13.56
CA ALA A 293 -18.16 -17.96 14.22
C ALA A 293 -17.03 -17.81 13.20
N ILE A 294 -16.27 -16.72 13.31
CA ILE A 294 -15.12 -16.41 12.45
C ILE A 294 -13.92 -16.10 13.36
N GLN A 295 -12.75 -16.65 13.05
CA GLN A 295 -11.48 -16.20 13.64
C GLN A 295 -10.44 -15.96 12.55
N LYS A 296 -9.65 -14.90 12.71
CA LYS A 296 -8.52 -14.58 11.84
C LYS A 296 -7.23 -14.62 12.65
N ARG A 297 -6.18 -15.18 12.10
CA ARG A 297 -4.86 -15.27 12.76
C ARG A 297 -3.74 -15.14 11.75
N ARG A 298 -2.64 -14.57 12.22
CA ARG A 298 -1.39 -14.42 11.46
C ARG A 298 -0.43 -15.54 11.78
N PHE A 299 0.49 -15.82 10.87
CA PHE A 299 1.57 -16.76 11.10
C PHE A 299 2.85 -16.34 10.39
N SER A 300 3.96 -16.86 10.89
CA SER A 300 5.29 -16.85 10.27
C SER A 300 5.88 -18.24 10.38
N GLY A 301 6.80 -18.61 9.51
CA GLY A 301 7.32 -19.96 9.48
C GLY A 301 8.37 -20.15 8.41
N ALA A 302 8.72 -21.41 8.17
CA ALA A 302 9.68 -21.78 7.16
C ALA A 302 9.27 -23.04 6.40
N VAL A 303 9.77 -23.18 5.17
CA VAL A 303 9.75 -24.41 4.40
C VAL A 303 11.14 -25.05 4.42
N ASP A 304 11.19 -26.35 4.74
CA ASP A 304 12.44 -27.11 4.74
C ASP A 304 12.78 -27.70 3.36
N GLU A 305 13.94 -28.34 3.26
CA GLU A 305 14.42 -29.01 2.04
C GLU A 305 13.50 -30.14 1.53
N ASN A 306 12.60 -30.64 2.39
CA ASN A 306 11.64 -31.70 2.08
C ASN A 306 10.24 -31.14 1.78
N ASN A 307 10.11 -29.82 1.55
CA ASN A 307 8.82 -29.16 1.36
C ASN A 307 7.85 -29.30 2.54
N THR A 308 8.39 -29.46 3.76
CA THR A 308 7.59 -29.39 4.99
C THR A 308 7.50 -27.92 5.42
N LEU A 309 6.28 -27.41 5.60
CA LEU A 309 6.05 -26.11 6.22
C LEU A 309 5.92 -26.27 7.73
N THR A 310 6.66 -25.46 8.48
CA THR A 310 6.45 -25.28 9.92
C THR A 310 6.01 -23.84 10.15
N LEU A 311 4.79 -23.65 10.66
CA LEU A 311 4.17 -22.34 10.85
C LEU A 311 3.93 -22.08 12.33
N ASP A 312 4.40 -20.94 12.82
CA ASP A 312 4.11 -20.42 14.14
C ASP A 312 3.01 -19.35 14.06
N VAL A 313 1.88 -19.64 14.70
CA VAL A 313 0.69 -18.80 14.68
C VAL A 313 0.78 -17.75 15.79
N SER A 314 0.88 -16.49 15.38
CA SER A 314 1.00 -15.34 16.26
C SER A 314 -0.23 -15.17 17.15
N ALA A 315 -0.01 -14.79 18.40
CA ALA A 315 -1.10 -14.27 19.23
C ALA A 315 -1.70 -13.01 18.59
N PRO A 316 -3.03 -12.82 18.65
CA PRO A 316 -3.63 -11.59 18.17
C PRO A 316 -3.19 -10.42 19.05
N TYR A 317 -2.96 -9.26 18.44
CA TYR A 317 -2.87 -8.01 19.17
C TYR A 317 -4.20 -7.69 19.86
N VAL A 318 -4.17 -6.80 20.86
CA VAL A 318 -5.39 -6.37 21.58
C VAL A 318 -6.43 -5.80 20.60
N PHE A 319 -6.00 -5.01 19.62
CA PHE A 319 -6.90 -4.45 18.60
C PHE A 319 -7.38 -5.49 17.57
N GLU A 320 -6.69 -6.63 17.40
CA GLU A 320 -7.17 -7.74 16.56
C GLU A 320 -8.20 -8.60 17.31
N ASN A 321 -8.23 -8.52 18.65
CA ASN A 321 -9.15 -9.25 19.52
C ASN A 321 -9.71 -8.34 20.64
N PRO A 322 -10.48 -7.30 20.28
CA PRO A 322 -10.93 -6.29 21.25
C PRO A 322 -11.87 -6.85 22.32
N ASN A 323 -12.54 -7.97 22.04
CA ASN A 323 -13.45 -8.65 22.96
C ASN A 323 -12.75 -9.67 23.86
N GLY A 324 -11.43 -9.86 23.73
CA GLY A 324 -10.68 -10.82 24.53
C GLY A 324 -11.15 -12.27 24.34
N MET A 325 -11.58 -12.62 23.12
CA MET A 325 -12.05 -13.97 22.80
C MET A 325 -10.92 -14.99 23.05
N PRO A 326 -11.20 -16.13 23.70
CA PRO A 326 -10.22 -17.18 23.90
C PRO A 326 -9.63 -17.67 22.58
N TYR A 327 -8.33 -17.92 22.56
CA TYR A 327 -7.61 -18.41 21.38
C TYR A 327 -6.57 -19.46 21.77
N CYS A 328 -6.21 -20.31 20.81
CA CYS A 328 -5.10 -21.26 20.97
C CYS A 328 -3.77 -20.50 20.92
N ALA A 329 -3.03 -20.55 22.03
CA ALA A 329 -1.77 -19.87 22.28
C ALA A 329 -0.57 -20.79 21.96
N ASN A 330 0.53 -20.19 21.51
CA ASN A 330 1.73 -20.91 21.05
C ASN A 330 1.36 -22.04 20.08
N MET A 331 0.55 -21.69 19.08
CA MET A 331 0.04 -22.66 18.13
C MET A 331 1.08 -22.84 17.02
N THR A 332 1.48 -24.08 16.76
CA THR A 332 2.42 -24.43 15.69
C THR A 332 1.74 -25.42 14.75
N MET A 333 1.88 -25.23 13.44
CA MET A 333 1.39 -26.13 12.40
C MET A 333 2.57 -26.77 11.68
N ARG A 334 2.49 -28.07 11.38
CA ARG A 334 3.46 -28.77 10.54
C ARG A 334 2.72 -29.41 9.37
N LEU A 335 2.95 -28.89 8.17
CA LEU A 335 2.26 -29.28 6.93
C LEU A 335 3.24 -29.93 5.95
N THR A 336 2.78 -30.94 5.23
CA THR A 336 3.51 -31.63 4.18
C THR A 336 2.62 -31.83 2.97
N GLY A 337 3.20 -31.92 1.77
CA GLY A 337 2.45 -32.23 0.56
C GLY A 337 3.04 -31.57 -0.67
N THR A 338 2.16 -31.05 -1.51
CA THR A 338 2.49 -30.35 -2.76
C THR A 338 1.99 -28.91 -2.70
N THR A 339 2.31 -28.12 -3.72
CA THR A 339 1.73 -26.78 -3.86
C THR A 339 0.25 -26.77 -4.20
N ALA A 340 -0.36 -27.92 -4.50
CA ALA A 340 -1.79 -28.05 -4.73
C ALA A 340 -2.54 -28.57 -3.49
N THR A 341 -1.85 -29.30 -2.62
CA THR A 341 -2.44 -29.96 -1.45
C THR A 341 -1.47 -29.98 -0.27
N LEU A 342 -1.89 -29.51 0.90
CA LEU A 342 -1.11 -29.57 2.14
C LEU A 342 -1.93 -30.24 3.24
N GLU A 343 -1.34 -31.22 3.91
CA GLU A 343 -1.95 -31.88 5.06
C GLU A 343 -0.98 -31.90 6.23
N GLY A 344 -1.50 -31.96 7.45
CA GLY A 344 -0.63 -31.99 8.62
C GLY A 344 -1.35 -31.84 9.94
N ASN A 345 -0.58 -31.56 10.98
CA ASN A 345 -1.10 -31.42 12.33
C ASN A 345 -0.76 -30.04 12.90
N TRP A 346 -1.53 -29.62 13.89
CA TRP A 346 -1.21 -28.46 14.70
C TRP A 346 -1.27 -28.81 16.18
N THR A 347 -0.48 -28.08 16.97
CA THR A 347 -0.43 -28.18 18.43
C THR A 347 -0.56 -26.80 19.05
N SER A 348 -0.90 -26.73 20.33
CA SER A 348 -1.00 -25.49 21.09
C SER A 348 -0.74 -25.74 22.57
N SER A 349 -0.32 -24.71 23.29
CA SER A 349 -0.08 -24.76 24.74
C SER A 349 -1.34 -24.79 25.61
N ASN A 350 -2.51 -24.39 25.09
CA ASN A 350 -3.78 -24.36 25.83
C ASN A 350 -4.97 -25.02 25.08
N CYS A 351 -4.77 -25.45 23.84
CA CYS A 351 -5.67 -26.35 23.12
C CYS A 351 -4.97 -27.71 22.98
N TYR A 352 -5.10 -28.53 24.03
CA TYR A 352 -4.24 -29.69 24.27
C TYR A 352 -4.49 -30.86 23.32
N LEU A 353 -5.66 -30.94 22.69
CA LEU A 353 -5.97 -32.01 21.75
C LEU A 353 -5.35 -31.74 20.37
N GLY A 354 -4.91 -30.51 20.11
CA GLY A 354 -4.36 -30.10 18.82
C GLY A 354 -5.36 -30.31 17.70
N GLY A 355 -4.87 -30.66 16.51
CA GLY A 355 -5.74 -31.11 15.44
C GLY A 355 -5.01 -31.33 14.13
N VAL A 356 -5.80 -31.52 13.09
CA VAL A 356 -5.36 -31.87 11.73
C VAL A 356 -5.83 -30.79 10.76
N LEU A 357 -4.99 -30.49 9.77
CA LEU A 357 -5.31 -29.64 8.62
C LEU A 357 -5.28 -30.49 7.34
N ASP A 358 -6.24 -30.23 6.46
CA ASP A 358 -6.28 -30.72 5.08
C ASP A 358 -6.66 -29.54 4.17
N LEU A 359 -5.76 -29.15 3.27
CA LEU A 359 -5.81 -27.94 2.46
C LEU A 359 -5.63 -28.27 0.98
N SER A 360 -6.36 -27.55 0.13
CA SER A 360 -6.22 -27.58 -1.33
C SER A 360 -6.33 -26.18 -1.93
N LYS A 361 -5.67 -25.94 -3.07
CA LYS A 361 -5.82 -24.68 -3.82
C LYS A 361 -7.18 -24.52 -4.47
#